data_AF-D5DCI0-F1
#
_entry.id   AF-D5DCI0-F1
#
_cell.length_a   1.000
_cell.length_b   1.000
_cell.length_c   1.000
_cell.angle_alpha   90.00
_cell.angle_beta   90.00
_cell.angle_gamma   90.00
#
_symmetry.space_group_name_H-M   'P 1'
#
loop_
_entity.id
_entity.type
_entity.pdbx_description
1 polymer ?
#
loop_
_entity_poly.entity_id
_entity_poly.type
_entity_poly.pdbx_seq_one_letter_code
_entity_poly.pdbx_strand_id
1 'polypeptide(L)'
;MNGDPTVALSTNEKHKGMKDFKGQYIYTEKGNPFEIWLAQLMEKTISYEQDKYDWQRPMSFTNWVTTDLLTHPYEPSEDEDKVSVNPNLIHTTKKFEPGLFASYHIYPYYPDFLNYEPRYLAYQDHREEKNNYAGYLQNMKEVHHMPVLVAEFGIPTSRGLTHRNVYGWDQGFHTEQEQGKILSRLYEDIVEEKMAGGMVFTWQDEWFKRTWNTMEYDNPNRRPFWTNLQTGEQHFGLLSFDPGTKLKVKVDGKSDDWKKLNSKSVYKPSKKLKALNITSDEGYLYLHVSAKEMENQKLYFLFNTINNQGQSKIPQIPSLKTKGIDFVAELNGKEDSHLWIDSYYDTYYFSYAHQLQMIPSVKGTDTKDNGMFNPIRIALNKELAIGEGKNKRTIPFDAYETGKLQEGNSDPNSSSFDSLADFKVNESSGIAELRIPWALLNVKDPSQKEIMGDIWSKKGLESSEKIKGIQVGVVAVNKKSNDVDDTFPTQKKGELLLKDFYLYKWKNWEYPTFHERIKPSYFILQKTYGRLQAEE
;
A
#
# COMPACT_ATOMS: atom_id res chain seq x y z
N MET A 1 20.33 -6.06 4.85
CA MET A 1 21.55 -6.07 5.69
C MET A 1 22.45 -4.90 5.36
N ASN A 2 22.56 -4.48 4.10
CA ASN A 2 23.11 -3.16 3.82
C ASN A 2 22.04 -2.10 4.15
N GLY A 3 22.45 -1.02 4.83
CA GLY A 3 21.58 0.10 5.18
C GLY A 3 20.72 -0.04 6.44
N ASP A 4 20.94 -1.06 7.29
CA ASP A 4 20.38 -1.03 8.65
C ASP A 4 21.27 -0.12 9.51
N PRO A 5 20.79 1.07 9.91
CA PRO A 5 21.64 2.04 10.60
C PRO A 5 22.10 1.52 11.97
N THR A 6 21.39 0.57 12.57
CA THR A 6 21.78 -0.07 13.84
C THR A 6 23.00 -0.98 13.68
N VAL A 7 23.06 -1.73 12.57
CA VAL A 7 24.18 -2.64 12.28
C VAL A 7 25.45 -1.85 11.98
N ALA A 8 25.34 -0.80 11.18
CA ALA A 8 26.47 0.08 10.86
C ALA A 8 27.02 0.76 12.12
N LEU A 9 26.16 1.38 12.92
CA LEU A 9 26.56 2.04 14.16
C LEU A 9 27.20 1.05 15.15
N SER A 10 26.57 -0.10 15.39
CA SER A 10 27.11 -1.10 16.33
C SER A 10 28.48 -1.63 15.90
N THR A 11 28.70 -1.78 14.59
CA THR A 11 30.00 -2.19 14.04
C THR A 11 31.05 -1.10 14.28
N ASN A 12 30.71 0.16 14.01
CA ASN A 12 31.59 1.30 14.23
C ASN A 12 32.02 1.44 15.69
N GLU A 13 31.09 1.24 16.62
CA GLU A 13 31.37 1.32 18.06
C GLU A 13 32.25 0.18 18.56
N LYS A 14 31.92 -1.07 18.20
CA LYS A 14 32.64 -2.27 18.67
C LYS A 14 34.08 -2.35 18.18
N HIS A 15 34.35 -1.76 17.02
CA HIS A 15 35.65 -1.81 16.36
C HIS A 15 36.33 -0.44 16.30
N LYS A 16 35.98 0.48 17.23
CA LYS A 16 36.54 1.82 17.29
C LYS A 16 38.07 1.79 17.30
N GLY A 17 38.68 2.61 16.44
CA GLY A 17 40.13 2.67 16.27
C GLY A 17 40.70 1.60 15.32
N MET A 18 39.85 0.87 14.59
CA MET A 18 40.28 0.03 13.46
C MET A 18 41.10 0.87 12.48
N LYS A 19 42.25 0.34 12.06
CA LYS A 19 43.11 1.00 11.08
C LYS A 19 42.52 0.85 9.69
N ASP A 20 42.76 1.84 8.84
CA ASP A 20 42.42 1.79 7.43
C ASP A 20 42.91 0.50 6.75
N PHE A 21 42.06 -0.03 5.88
CA PHE A 21 42.35 -1.23 5.11
C PHE A 21 43.24 -0.90 3.91
N LYS A 22 44.18 -1.80 3.60
CA LYS A 22 45.10 -1.70 2.47
C LYS A 22 45.15 -3.03 1.73
N GLY A 23 44.27 -3.19 0.75
CA GLY A 23 44.22 -4.33 -0.16
C GLY A 23 45.08 -4.15 -1.41
N GLN A 24 45.04 -5.16 -2.27
CA GLN A 24 45.67 -5.12 -3.58
C GLN A 24 44.90 -4.23 -4.56
N TYR A 25 43.56 -4.25 -4.50
CA TYR A 25 42.66 -3.55 -5.43
C TYR A 25 41.97 -2.36 -4.76
N ILE A 26 41.62 -2.48 -3.48
CA ILE A 26 40.88 -1.48 -2.72
C ILE A 26 41.61 -1.11 -1.43
N TYR A 27 41.49 0.14 -1.01
CA TYR A 27 41.94 0.62 0.29
C TYR A 27 40.95 1.64 0.87
N THR A 28 41.05 1.94 2.17
CA THR A 28 40.25 3.01 2.80
C THR A 28 41.13 4.17 3.27
N GLU A 29 40.55 5.36 3.33
CA GLU A 29 41.15 6.52 4.01
C GLU A 29 40.17 7.09 5.02
N LYS A 30 40.54 7.08 6.31
CA LYS A 30 39.68 7.53 7.41
C LYS A 30 38.32 6.82 7.43
N GLY A 31 38.27 5.56 7.00
CA GLY A 31 37.04 4.76 7.02
C GLY A 31 36.59 4.48 8.45
N ASN A 32 35.28 4.49 8.72
CA ASN A 32 34.80 3.89 9.96
C ASN A 32 34.89 2.35 9.84
N PRO A 33 34.86 1.62 10.96
CA PRO A 33 35.00 0.16 10.92
C PRO A 33 34.01 -0.56 9.99
N PHE A 34 32.79 -0.02 9.80
CA PHE A 34 31.82 -0.59 8.87
C PHE A 34 32.25 -0.41 7.40
N GLU A 35 32.71 0.76 6.97
CA GLU A 35 33.26 0.96 5.62
C GLU A 35 34.54 0.14 5.39
N ILE A 36 35.38 0.01 6.42
CA ILE A 36 36.58 -0.85 6.38
C ILE A 36 36.18 -2.31 6.14
N TRP A 37 35.13 -2.79 6.82
CA TRP A 37 34.60 -4.14 6.61
C TRP A 37 34.02 -4.32 5.21
N LEU A 38 33.26 -3.35 4.69
CA LEU A 38 32.78 -3.36 3.30
C LEU A 38 33.93 -3.41 2.30
N ALA A 39 34.97 -2.59 2.47
CA ALA A 39 36.15 -2.57 1.62
C ALA A 39 36.87 -3.93 1.58
N GLN A 40 36.96 -4.63 2.72
CA GLN A 40 37.51 -5.99 2.79
C GLN A 40 36.68 -7.01 2.00
N LEU A 41 35.35 -6.90 2.04
CA LEU A 41 34.47 -7.76 1.26
C LEU A 41 34.60 -7.47 -0.24
N MET A 42 34.66 -6.20 -0.63
CA MET A 42 34.85 -5.79 -2.03
C MET A 42 36.20 -6.30 -2.56
N GLU A 43 37.29 -6.11 -1.80
CA GLU A 43 38.62 -6.64 -2.14
C GLU A 43 38.59 -8.15 -2.38
N LYS A 44 37.90 -8.90 -1.49
CA LYS A 44 37.77 -10.35 -1.60
C LYS A 44 37.02 -10.76 -2.85
N THR A 45 35.94 -10.06 -3.18
CA THR A 45 35.15 -10.32 -4.38
C THR A 45 35.97 -10.04 -5.64
N ILE A 46 36.66 -8.90 -5.71
CA ILE A 46 37.52 -8.54 -6.85
C ILE A 46 38.66 -9.55 -7.01
N SER A 47 39.35 -9.89 -5.92
CA SER A 47 40.44 -10.88 -5.95
C SER A 47 39.95 -12.25 -6.43
N TYR A 48 38.76 -12.67 -5.99
CA TYR A 48 38.17 -13.92 -6.45
C TYR A 48 37.86 -13.88 -7.96
N GLU A 49 37.29 -12.79 -8.48
CA GLU A 49 37.02 -12.67 -9.90
C GLU A 49 38.30 -12.66 -10.74
N GLN A 50 39.32 -11.91 -10.31
CA GLN A 50 40.61 -11.89 -10.98
C GLN A 50 41.26 -13.28 -10.99
N ASP A 51 41.40 -13.92 -9.83
CA ASP A 51 42.16 -15.16 -9.70
C ASP A 51 41.47 -16.34 -10.40
N LYS A 52 40.13 -16.32 -10.50
CA LYS A 52 39.35 -17.41 -11.09
C LYS A 52 39.03 -17.22 -12.56
N TYR A 53 38.80 -15.98 -12.97
CA TYR A 53 38.25 -15.68 -14.29
C TYR A 53 39.10 -14.69 -15.10
N ASP A 54 40.20 -14.19 -14.53
CA ASP A 54 41.03 -13.14 -15.12
C ASP A 54 40.20 -11.92 -15.54
N TRP A 55 39.22 -11.56 -14.69
CA TRP A 55 38.21 -10.55 -14.98
C TRP A 55 38.01 -9.60 -13.81
N GLN A 56 37.74 -8.34 -14.13
CA GLN A 56 37.31 -7.31 -13.16
C GLN A 56 36.04 -6.62 -13.68
N ARG A 57 35.16 -6.21 -12.76
CA ARG A 57 33.93 -5.47 -13.05
C ARG A 57 33.82 -4.24 -12.15
N PRO A 58 33.12 -3.17 -12.57
CA PRO A 58 32.81 -2.06 -11.67
C PRO A 58 32.18 -2.59 -10.38
N MET A 59 32.59 -2.04 -9.24
CA MET A 59 32.20 -2.55 -7.93
C MET A 59 31.46 -1.50 -7.11
N SER A 60 30.46 -1.94 -6.36
CA SER A 60 29.70 -1.10 -5.43
C SER A 60 29.17 -1.95 -4.28
N PHE A 61 28.59 -1.28 -3.30
CA PHE A 61 27.70 -1.87 -2.32
C PHE A 61 26.41 -1.05 -2.27
N THR A 62 25.28 -1.72 -2.10
CA THR A 62 24.00 -1.04 -1.93
C THR A 62 23.99 -0.23 -0.64
N ASN A 63 23.50 1.00 -0.70
CA ASN A 63 23.21 1.86 0.44
C ASN A 63 21.74 2.32 0.40
N TRP A 64 21.22 2.70 1.57
CA TRP A 64 19.92 3.33 1.71
C TRP A 64 20.10 4.81 2.03
N VAL A 65 19.11 5.63 1.69
CA VAL A 65 19.13 7.08 1.96
C VAL A 65 19.21 7.41 3.45
N THR A 66 18.79 6.49 4.33
CA THR A 66 18.84 6.62 5.80
C THR A 66 20.23 6.46 6.40
N THR A 67 21.18 5.97 5.59
CA THR A 67 22.59 5.85 5.95
C THR A 67 23.48 6.49 4.90
N ASP A 68 22.96 7.51 4.21
CA ASP A 68 23.75 8.27 3.26
C ASP A 68 24.84 9.11 3.98
N LEU A 69 25.60 9.89 3.22
CA LEU A 69 26.72 10.68 3.74
C LEU A 69 26.34 12.13 4.07
N LEU A 70 25.07 12.48 3.94
CA LEU A 70 24.54 13.79 4.25
C LEU A 70 24.15 13.86 5.73
N THR A 71 23.61 15.00 6.12
CA THR A 71 23.01 15.22 7.43
C THR A 71 21.68 15.89 7.18
N HIS A 72 20.65 15.44 7.87
CA HIS A 72 19.27 15.83 7.61
C HIS A 72 18.63 16.44 8.86
N PRO A 73 18.84 17.75 9.14
CA PRO A 73 18.28 18.42 10.32
C PRO A 73 16.74 18.43 10.39
N TYR A 74 16.07 18.04 9.29
CA TYR A 74 14.62 17.94 9.19
C TYR A 74 14.10 16.51 9.21
N GLU A 75 14.96 15.51 9.41
CA GLU A 75 14.57 14.12 9.67
C GLU A 75 14.07 13.99 11.12
N PRO A 76 12.78 13.67 11.35
CA PRO A 76 12.23 13.50 12.70
C PRO A 76 12.69 12.24 13.42
N SER A 77 13.07 11.19 12.68
CA SER A 77 13.48 9.93 13.26
C SER A 77 15.00 9.88 13.44
N GLU A 78 15.45 9.87 14.70
CA GLU A 78 16.88 9.71 15.00
C GLU A 78 17.46 8.46 14.32
N ASP A 79 16.68 7.38 14.22
CA ASP A 79 17.13 6.15 13.58
C ASP A 79 17.41 6.29 12.07
N GLU A 80 16.78 7.25 11.38
CA GLU A 80 16.90 7.45 9.93
C GLU A 80 18.02 8.41 9.53
N ASP A 81 18.70 9.05 10.49
CA ASP A 81 19.89 9.91 10.28
C ASP A 81 20.97 9.68 11.37
N LYS A 82 20.99 8.51 12.03
CA LYS A 82 21.92 8.25 13.15
C LYS A 82 23.34 7.90 12.75
N VAL A 83 23.56 7.38 11.53
CA VAL A 83 24.89 6.95 11.09
C VAL A 83 25.01 7.02 9.58
N SER A 84 26.13 7.56 9.10
CA SER A 84 26.49 7.54 7.70
C SER A 84 27.30 6.30 7.34
N VAL A 85 27.03 5.75 6.16
CA VAL A 85 27.91 4.79 5.48
C VAL A 85 28.41 5.47 4.22
N ASN A 86 29.67 5.92 4.23
CA ASN A 86 30.19 6.81 3.19
C ASN A 86 31.05 6.06 2.15
N PRO A 87 30.55 5.83 0.91
CA PRO A 87 31.32 5.18 -0.15
C PRO A 87 32.60 5.94 -0.52
N ASN A 88 32.65 7.26 -0.31
CA ASN A 88 33.79 8.10 -0.67
C ASN A 88 35.04 7.83 0.16
N LEU A 89 34.94 7.05 1.24
CA LEU A 89 36.07 6.63 2.08
C LEU A 89 36.76 5.36 1.56
N ILE A 90 36.23 4.76 0.50
CA ILE A 90 36.76 3.55 -0.15
C ILE A 90 37.33 3.94 -1.51
N HIS A 91 38.60 3.58 -1.73
CA HIS A 91 39.39 3.98 -2.90
C HIS A 91 39.97 2.78 -3.63
N THR A 92 40.32 2.97 -4.90
CA THR A 92 40.89 1.94 -5.77
C THR A 92 42.38 2.16 -5.96
N THR A 93 43.14 1.06 -6.03
CA THR A 93 44.53 1.10 -6.51
C THR A 93 44.54 1.07 -8.03
N LYS A 94 45.71 1.31 -8.63
CA LYS A 94 45.91 1.18 -10.09
C LYS A 94 45.70 -0.24 -10.62
N LYS A 95 45.62 -1.25 -9.75
CA LYS A 95 45.39 -2.65 -10.15
C LYS A 95 43.91 -2.95 -10.39
N PHE A 96 43.01 -2.04 -10.02
CA PHE A 96 41.58 -2.17 -10.26
C PHE A 96 41.12 -1.10 -11.25
N GLU A 97 41.04 -1.49 -12.51
CA GLU A 97 40.76 -0.58 -13.62
C GLU A 97 39.28 -0.16 -13.75
N PRO A 98 38.28 -1.04 -13.49
CA PRO A 98 36.88 -0.69 -13.71
C PRO A 98 36.30 0.41 -12.80
N GLY A 99 36.93 0.66 -11.64
CA GLY A 99 36.51 1.70 -10.71
C GLY A 99 35.29 1.35 -9.84
N LEU A 100 34.93 2.31 -8.97
CA LEU A 100 33.80 2.22 -8.05
C LEU A 100 32.66 3.13 -8.51
N PHE A 101 31.44 2.77 -8.09
CA PHE A 101 30.27 3.64 -8.15
C PHE A 101 29.49 3.54 -6.83
N ALA A 102 28.78 4.59 -6.46
CA ALA A 102 27.89 4.58 -5.31
C ALA A 102 26.49 4.13 -5.75
N SER A 103 25.80 3.36 -4.90
CA SER A 103 24.53 2.73 -5.26
C SER A 103 23.51 2.99 -4.16
N TYR A 104 22.42 3.69 -4.46
CA TYR A 104 21.38 4.06 -3.49
C TYR A 104 20.00 3.60 -3.90
N HIS A 105 19.20 3.15 -2.93
CA HIS A 105 17.77 2.94 -3.09
C HIS A 105 17.06 4.26 -2.72
N ILE A 106 16.51 4.96 -3.71
CA ILE A 106 15.97 6.31 -3.55
C ILE A 106 14.51 6.32 -4.01
N TYR A 107 13.61 6.45 -3.06
CA TYR A 107 12.17 6.57 -3.29
C TYR A 107 11.73 8.02 -3.05
N PRO A 108 10.72 8.56 -3.77
CA PRO A 108 10.41 9.98 -3.70
C PRO A 108 9.70 10.42 -2.41
N TYR A 109 9.22 9.48 -1.60
CA TYR A 109 8.30 9.74 -0.50
C TYR A 109 8.89 9.51 0.90
N TYR A 110 10.02 8.83 1.04
CA TYR A 110 10.60 8.46 2.35
C TYR A 110 12.13 8.36 2.22
N PRO A 111 12.92 8.76 3.24
CA PRO A 111 12.54 9.26 4.56
C PRO A 111 11.87 10.62 4.59
N ASP A 112 11.46 11.03 5.79
CA ASP A 112 10.69 12.24 6.04
C ASP A 112 11.48 13.51 5.67
N PHE A 113 12.81 13.49 5.75
CA PHE A 113 13.63 14.61 5.27
C PHE A 113 13.35 14.97 3.80
N LEU A 114 12.99 14.01 2.94
CA LEU A 114 12.63 14.30 1.54
C LEU A 114 11.38 15.18 1.44
N ASN A 115 10.50 15.16 2.44
CA ASN A 115 9.27 15.96 2.47
C ASN A 115 9.36 17.22 3.32
N TYR A 116 10.43 17.40 4.09
CA TYR A 116 10.52 18.49 5.06
C TYR A 116 11.76 19.36 4.94
N GLU A 117 12.83 18.87 4.29
CA GLU A 117 14.07 19.61 4.16
C GLU A 117 13.91 20.79 3.18
N PRO A 118 14.09 22.05 3.62
CA PRO A 118 13.83 23.23 2.79
C PRO A 118 14.64 23.27 1.50
N ARG A 119 15.86 22.71 1.51
CA ARG A 119 16.71 22.61 0.31
C ARG A 119 15.99 21.82 -0.79
N TYR A 120 15.41 20.68 -0.46
CA TYR A 120 14.74 19.81 -1.43
C TYR A 120 13.39 20.39 -1.85
N LEU A 121 12.62 20.95 -0.92
CA LEU A 121 11.32 21.57 -1.21
C LEU A 121 11.40 22.87 -2.04
N ALA A 122 12.55 23.54 -2.02
CA ALA A 122 12.79 24.75 -2.80
C ALA A 122 13.44 24.46 -4.16
N TYR A 123 13.93 23.23 -4.39
CA TYR A 123 14.60 22.88 -5.63
C TYR A 123 13.62 22.89 -6.81
N GLN A 124 14.04 23.50 -7.91
CA GLN A 124 13.32 23.50 -9.18
C GLN A 124 14.07 22.63 -10.16
N ASP A 125 13.38 21.64 -10.73
CA ASP A 125 13.98 20.73 -11.71
C ASP A 125 14.11 21.38 -13.10
N HIS A 126 14.59 20.59 -14.07
CA HIS A 126 14.72 20.98 -15.48
C HIS A 126 13.40 21.38 -16.16
N ARG A 127 12.25 21.17 -15.53
CA ARG A 127 10.92 21.62 -15.99
C ARG A 127 10.44 22.88 -15.28
N GLU A 128 11.30 23.52 -14.46
CA GLU A 128 10.99 24.69 -13.63
C GLU A 128 9.93 24.41 -12.55
N GLU A 129 9.70 23.13 -12.22
CA GLU A 129 8.73 22.69 -11.22
C GLU A 129 9.42 22.32 -9.91
N LYS A 130 8.74 22.53 -8.78
CA LYS A 130 9.29 22.09 -7.48
C LYS A 130 9.41 20.57 -7.44
N ASN A 131 10.59 20.09 -7.05
CA ASN A 131 10.88 18.66 -7.10
C ASN A 131 11.87 18.26 -5.99
N ASN A 132 11.33 17.64 -4.94
CA ASN A 132 12.12 17.20 -3.80
C ASN A 132 13.05 16.02 -4.15
N TYR A 133 12.61 15.15 -5.05
CA TYR A 133 13.40 14.01 -5.52
C TYR A 133 14.63 14.48 -6.30
N ALA A 134 14.44 15.34 -7.31
CA ALA A 134 15.55 15.93 -8.06
C ALA A 134 16.49 16.76 -7.17
N GLY A 135 15.94 17.49 -6.19
CA GLY A 135 16.75 18.24 -5.23
C GLY A 135 17.66 17.36 -4.34
N TYR A 136 17.16 16.19 -3.94
CA TYR A 136 17.98 15.21 -3.21
C TYR A 136 19.04 14.58 -4.13
N LEU A 137 18.66 14.18 -5.34
CA LEU A 137 19.60 13.67 -6.35
C LEU A 137 20.74 14.68 -6.59
N GLN A 138 20.40 15.94 -6.83
CA GLN A 138 21.37 17.02 -7.02
C GLN A 138 22.37 17.10 -5.85
N ASN A 139 21.88 17.01 -4.61
CA ASN A 139 22.73 17.06 -3.42
C ASN A 139 23.67 15.84 -3.36
N MET A 140 23.16 14.64 -3.67
CA MET A 140 23.97 13.42 -3.73
C MET A 140 25.07 13.54 -4.79
N LYS A 141 24.75 14.16 -5.94
CA LYS A 141 25.72 14.41 -7.00
C LYS A 141 26.84 15.37 -6.57
N GLU A 142 26.52 16.40 -5.79
CA GLU A 142 27.52 17.36 -5.27
C GLU A 142 28.54 16.72 -4.31
N VAL A 143 28.11 15.73 -3.52
CA VAL A 143 28.94 15.17 -2.45
C VAL A 143 29.72 13.91 -2.86
N HIS A 144 29.39 13.29 -3.99
CA HIS A 144 30.11 12.12 -4.49
C HIS A 144 31.21 12.46 -5.50
N HIS A 145 32.36 11.81 -5.37
CA HIS A 145 33.46 11.88 -6.35
C HIS A 145 33.47 10.67 -7.32
N MET A 146 32.41 9.85 -7.29
CA MET A 146 32.22 8.67 -8.13
C MET A 146 30.82 8.70 -8.76
N PRO A 147 30.56 7.91 -9.82
CA PRO A 147 29.22 7.80 -10.39
C PRO A 147 28.20 7.35 -9.33
N VAL A 148 27.00 7.93 -9.34
CA VAL A 148 25.91 7.59 -8.41
C VAL A 148 24.81 6.88 -9.20
N LEU A 149 24.60 5.60 -8.91
CA LEU A 149 23.52 4.80 -9.47
C LEU A 149 22.32 4.85 -8.51
N VAL A 150 21.16 5.21 -9.06
CA VAL A 150 19.89 5.01 -8.37
C VAL A 150 19.47 3.55 -8.58
N ALA A 151 19.94 2.69 -7.69
CA ALA A 151 19.80 1.24 -7.82
C ALA A 151 18.39 0.72 -7.56
N GLU A 152 17.56 1.51 -6.87
CA GLU A 152 16.12 1.31 -6.83
C GLU A 152 15.42 2.67 -6.80
N PHE A 153 14.38 2.81 -7.62
CA PHE A 153 13.35 3.83 -7.46
C PHE A 153 12.00 3.23 -7.86
N GLY A 154 10.90 3.70 -7.27
CA GLY A 154 9.60 3.11 -7.53
C GLY A 154 8.46 3.82 -6.83
N ILE A 155 7.23 3.54 -7.27
CA ILE A 155 6.01 3.78 -6.49
C ILE A 155 5.04 2.60 -6.70
N PRO A 156 4.26 2.21 -5.69
CA PRO A 156 3.33 1.09 -5.80
C PRO A 156 1.96 1.50 -6.38
N THR A 157 1.27 0.54 -7.01
CA THR A 157 -0.13 0.66 -7.44
C THR A 157 -1.10 0.02 -6.44
N SER A 158 -0.70 -0.07 -5.17
CA SER A 158 -1.55 -0.56 -4.09
C SER A 158 -2.78 0.34 -3.91
N ARG A 159 -3.88 -0.23 -3.42
CA ARG A 159 -5.06 0.55 -3.02
C ARG A 159 -4.84 1.29 -1.70
N GLY A 160 -3.94 0.80 -0.85
CA GLY A 160 -3.55 1.49 0.38
C GLY A 160 -2.43 2.50 0.14
N LEU A 161 -2.49 3.59 0.89
CA LEU A 161 -1.47 4.62 1.03
C LEU A 161 -0.67 4.41 2.33
N THR A 162 0.65 4.50 2.25
CA THR A 162 1.55 4.41 3.41
C THR A 162 2.19 5.73 3.77
N HIS A 163 2.67 6.48 2.79
CA HIS A 163 3.40 7.72 3.01
C HIS A 163 3.02 8.72 1.93
N ARG A 164 2.85 9.99 2.32
CA ARG A 164 2.65 11.07 1.35
C ARG A 164 3.97 11.61 0.85
N ASN A 165 3.98 12.02 -0.40
CA ASN A 165 4.97 12.92 -0.95
C ASN A 165 4.34 14.32 -1.11
N VAL A 166 5.10 15.37 -0.84
CA VAL A 166 4.65 16.78 -0.91
C VAL A 166 4.10 17.20 -2.30
N TYR A 167 4.46 16.49 -3.37
CA TYR A 167 4.02 16.72 -4.75
C TYR A 167 3.17 15.57 -5.33
N GLY A 168 2.74 14.63 -4.48
CA GLY A 168 1.81 13.56 -4.85
C GLY A 168 2.46 12.30 -5.43
N TRP A 169 3.78 12.14 -5.33
CA TRP A 169 4.45 10.85 -5.64
C TRP A 169 4.40 9.89 -4.45
N ASP A 170 3.18 9.66 -3.99
CA ASP A 170 2.87 8.95 -2.75
C ASP A 170 3.28 7.46 -2.79
N GLN A 171 3.50 6.89 -1.61
CA GLN A 171 3.68 5.44 -1.44
C GLN A 171 2.32 4.73 -1.47
N GLY A 172 1.82 4.50 -2.69
CA GLY A 172 0.58 3.79 -2.95
C GLY A 172 -0.56 4.72 -3.32
N PHE A 173 -1.75 4.16 -3.53
CA PHE A 173 -2.94 4.87 -3.97
C PHE A 173 -2.80 5.54 -5.36
N HIS A 174 -2.04 4.90 -6.25
CA HIS A 174 -1.90 5.27 -7.66
C HIS A 174 -2.52 4.23 -8.57
N THR A 175 -3.16 4.69 -9.64
CA THR A 175 -3.51 3.81 -10.76
C THR A 175 -2.26 3.30 -11.48
N GLU A 176 -2.37 2.20 -12.20
CA GLU A 176 -1.25 1.67 -13.00
C GLU A 176 -0.77 2.67 -14.08
N GLN A 177 -1.65 3.54 -14.57
CA GLN A 177 -1.28 4.62 -15.50
C GLN A 177 -0.54 5.75 -14.79
N GLU A 178 -0.96 6.13 -13.58
CA GLU A 178 -0.25 7.13 -12.75
C GLU A 178 1.14 6.63 -12.36
N GLN A 179 1.26 5.36 -11.99
CA GLN A 179 2.56 4.71 -11.77
C GLN A 179 3.49 4.93 -12.97
N GLY A 180 3.05 4.59 -14.18
CA GLY A 180 3.90 4.76 -15.37
C GLY A 180 4.34 6.21 -15.61
N LYS A 181 3.46 7.19 -15.36
CA LYS A 181 3.76 8.62 -15.52
C LYS A 181 4.76 9.09 -14.48
N ILE A 182 4.56 8.74 -13.22
CA ILE A 182 5.45 9.13 -12.11
C ILE A 182 6.81 8.46 -12.28
N LEU A 183 6.87 7.16 -12.58
CA LEU A 183 8.14 6.47 -12.84
C LEU A 183 8.90 7.08 -14.03
N SER A 184 8.19 7.50 -15.08
CA SER A 184 8.82 8.20 -16.21
C SER A 184 9.42 9.53 -15.78
N ARG A 185 8.70 10.30 -14.97
CA ARG A 185 9.18 11.57 -14.42
C ARG A 185 10.43 11.38 -13.55
N LEU A 186 10.40 10.43 -12.61
CA LEU A 186 11.53 10.15 -11.73
C LEU A 186 12.75 9.70 -12.54
N TYR A 187 12.55 8.90 -13.58
CA TYR A 187 13.66 8.51 -14.45
C TYR A 187 14.24 9.67 -15.26
N GLU A 188 13.39 10.59 -15.75
CA GLU A 188 13.86 11.85 -16.35
C GLU A 188 14.72 12.65 -15.36
N ASP A 189 14.30 12.75 -14.09
CA ASP A 189 15.09 13.43 -13.06
C ASP A 189 16.46 12.78 -12.84
N ILE A 190 16.51 11.44 -12.82
CA ILE A 190 17.77 10.69 -12.69
C ILE A 190 18.73 11.03 -13.84
N VAL A 191 18.22 11.11 -15.07
CA VAL A 191 19.02 11.44 -16.25
C VAL A 191 19.49 12.90 -16.21
N GLU A 192 18.58 13.84 -15.94
CA GLU A 192 18.85 15.28 -15.97
C GLU A 192 19.77 15.73 -14.82
N GLU A 193 19.69 15.08 -13.65
CA GLU A 193 20.62 15.28 -12.53
C GLU A 193 21.97 14.55 -12.72
N LYS A 194 22.19 13.96 -13.92
CA LYS A 194 23.45 13.34 -14.34
C LYS A 194 23.91 12.21 -13.43
N MET A 195 22.95 11.39 -13.00
CA MET A 195 23.22 10.13 -12.32
C MET A 195 23.75 9.10 -13.31
N ALA A 196 24.38 8.04 -12.80
CA ALA A 196 24.92 6.95 -13.61
C ALA A 196 23.81 6.09 -14.25
N GLY A 197 22.59 6.18 -13.74
CA GLY A 197 21.42 5.44 -14.21
C GLY A 197 20.40 5.23 -13.11
N GLY A 198 19.26 4.66 -13.48
CA GLY A 198 18.15 4.35 -12.58
C GLY A 198 17.54 2.99 -12.87
N MET A 199 17.29 2.19 -11.84
CA MET A 199 16.63 0.90 -11.95
C MET A 199 15.26 0.93 -11.27
N VAL A 200 14.19 0.74 -12.05
CA VAL A 200 12.83 0.67 -11.51
C VAL A 200 12.69 -0.58 -10.64
N PHE A 201 12.34 -0.38 -9.37
CA PHE A 201 11.88 -1.45 -8.50
C PHE A 201 10.38 -1.66 -8.75
N THR A 202 9.93 -2.77 -9.33
CA THR A 202 10.67 -3.97 -9.76
C THR A 202 9.99 -4.59 -10.99
N TRP A 203 10.46 -5.73 -11.50
CA TRP A 203 9.79 -6.41 -12.63
C TRP A 203 8.41 -6.93 -12.25
N GLN A 204 8.26 -7.69 -11.16
CA GLN A 204 7.00 -8.34 -10.78
C GLN A 204 6.47 -7.95 -9.40
N ASP A 205 5.14 -8.01 -9.23
CA ASP A 205 4.49 -7.75 -7.94
C ASP A 205 4.89 -8.78 -6.87
N GLU A 206 5.02 -8.32 -5.61
CA GLU A 206 5.40 -9.14 -4.45
C GLU A 206 4.30 -9.11 -3.37
N TRP A 207 3.50 -10.18 -3.25
CA TRP A 207 2.37 -10.24 -2.30
C TRP A 207 2.77 -10.44 -0.82
N PHE A 208 4.01 -10.83 -0.53
CA PHE A 208 4.44 -11.12 0.85
C PHE A 208 4.86 -9.88 1.64
N LYS A 209 5.02 -8.73 0.95
CA LYS A 209 5.50 -7.49 1.54
C LYS A 209 4.50 -6.94 2.55
N ARG A 210 5.03 -6.16 3.50
CA ARG A 210 4.32 -5.58 4.64
C ARG A 210 4.83 -4.17 4.88
N THR A 211 4.00 -3.34 5.48
CA THR A 211 4.37 -1.98 5.91
C THR A 211 3.86 -1.71 7.33
N TRP A 212 4.47 -0.73 8.00
CA TRP A 212 4.22 -0.43 9.41
C TRP A 212 2.75 -0.13 9.74
N ASN A 213 2.01 0.51 8.83
CA ASN A 213 0.64 0.95 9.07
C ASN A 213 -0.44 -0.12 8.76
N THR A 214 -0.03 -1.32 8.33
CA THR A 214 -0.95 -2.45 8.08
C THR A 214 -0.49 -3.80 8.64
N MET A 215 0.79 -3.93 9.01
CA MET A 215 1.39 -5.22 9.41
C MET A 215 0.82 -5.84 10.70
N GLU A 216 0.11 -5.07 11.53
CA GLU A 216 -0.58 -5.59 12.73
C GLU A 216 -1.98 -6.14 12.42
N TYR A 217 -2.51 -5.86 11.23
CA TYR A 217 -3.88 -6.20 10.83
C TYR A 217 -3.98 -7.46 9.96
N ASP A 218 -2.85 -8.12 9.67
CA ASP A 218 -2.79 -9.37 8.93
C ASP A 218 -2.17 -10.52 9.75
N ASN A 219 -2.17 -11.73 9.19
CA ASN A 219 -1.41 -12.85 9.75
C ASN A 219 0.00 -12.88 9.14
N PRO A 220 1.07 -12.66 9.93
CA PRO A 220 2.43 -12.55 9.41
C PRO A 220 2.94 -13.85 8.77
N ASN A 221 2.39 -15.00 9.15
CA ASN A 221 2.78 -16.30 8.61
C ASN A 221 2.02 -16.67 7.32
N ARG A 222 1.10 -15.80 6.87
CA ARG A 222 0.20 -16.09 5.74
C ARG A 222 0.24 -15.05 4.62
N ARG A 223 1.04 -13.99 4.75
CA ARG A 223 1.17 -12.92 3.74
C ARG A 223 1.44 -13.41 2.31
N PRO A 224 2.29 -14.42 2.05
CA PRO A 224 2.54 -14.87 0.69
C PRO A 224 1.33 -15.53 -0.02
N PHE A 225 0.27 -15.87 0.73
CA PHE A 225 -0.82 -16.70 0.21
C PHE A 225 -2.05 -15.90 -0.25
N TRP A 226 -2.02 -14.57 -0.18
CA TRP A 226 -3.09 -13.70 -0.63
C TRP A 226 -2.53 -12.30 -0.87
N THR A 227 -3.19 -11.49 -1.69
CA THR A 227 -2.74 -10.11 -1.95
C THR A 227 -3.45 -9.13 -1.02
N ASN A 228 -2.68 -8.36 -0.27
CA ASN A 228 -3.20 -7.32 0.62
C ASN A 228 -3.11 -5.96 -0.06
N LEU A 229 -4.18 -5.58 -0.75
CA LEU A 229 -4.24 -4.31 -1.48
C LEU A 229 -4.13 -3.07 -0.59
N GLN A 230 -4.33 -3.19 0.73
CA GLN A 230 -4.17 -2.08 1.68
C GLN A 230 -2.71 -1.81 2.05
N THR A 231 -1.78 -2.70 1.71
CA THR A 231 -0.37 -2.54 2.03
C THR A 231 0.34 -1.76 0.92
N GLY A 232 0.83 -0.55 1.25
CA GLY A 232 1.63 0.30 0.36
C GLY A 232 3.02 -0.23 0.00
N GLU A 233 3.36 -1.44 0.45
CA GLU A 233 4.60 -2.15 0.10
C GLU A 233 4.36 -3.27 -0.94
N GLN A 234 3.12 -3.46 -1.39
CA GLN A 234 2.77 -4.38 -2.47
C GLN A 234 2.53 -3.62 -3.78
N HIS A 235 2.57 -4.35 -4.89
CA HIS A 235 2.24 -3.85 -6.23
C HIS A 235 3.19 -2.82 -6.87
N PHE A 236 4.50 -2.93 -6.61
CA PHE A 236 5.53 -2.15 -7.32
C PHE A 236 5.81 -2.61 -8.75
N GLY A 237 5.55 -3.89 -9.05
CA GLY A 237 5.95 -4.53 -10.30
C GLY A 237 5.32 -3.90 -11.54
N LEU A 238 6.02 -3.98 -12.67
CA LEU A 238 5.45 -3.69 -13.99
C LEU A 238 4.66 -4.89 -14.57
N LEU A 239 4.99 -6.09 -14.10
CA LEU A 239 4.25 -7.34 -14.27
C LEU A 239 3.43 -7.60 -13.01
N SER A 240 2.12 -7.53 -13.13
CA SER A 240 1.24 -7.91 -12.04
C SER A 240 1.07 -9.41 -11.95
N PHE A 241 0.98 -9.91 -10.72
CA PHE A 241 0.35 -11.18 -10.41
C PHE A 241 -1.04 -10.87 -9.90
N ASP A 242 -2.05 -11.02 -10.77
CA ASP A 242 -3.45 -10.78 -10.44
C ASP A 242 -4.07 -12.05 -9.82
N PRO A 243 -5.00 -11.92 -8.86
CA PRO A 243 -5.70 -13.05 -8.25
C PRO A 243 -6.41 -13.98 -9.25
N GLY A 244 -6.47 -15.26 -8.92
CA GLY A 244 -7.09 -16.29 -9.74
C GLY A 244 -6.21 -16.76 -10.89
N THR A 245 -6.51 -17.94 -11.46
CA THR A 245 -5.86 -18.44 -12.69
C THR A 245 -6.16 -17.59 -13.94
N LYS A 246 -7.11 -16.67 -13.83
CA LYS A 246 -7.52 -15.65 -14.79
C LYS A 246 -8.40 -14.62 -14.08
N LEU A 247 -8.50 -13.42 -14.64
CA LEU A 247 -9.39 -12.38 -14.11
C LEU A 247 -10.84 -12.89 -13.99
N LYS A 248 -11.35 -12.89 -12.76
CA LYS A 248 -12.61 -13.55 -12.41
C LYS A 248 -13.83 -12.66 -12.60
N VAL A 249 -13.75 -11.42 -12.14
CA VAL A 249 -14.82 -10.42 -12.19
C VAL A 249 -14.20 -9.07 -12.52
N LYS A 250 -14.76 -8.40 -13.51
CA LYS A 250 -14.50 -6.99 -13.80
C LYS A 250 -15.67 -6.17 -13.25
N VAL A 251 -15.37 -5.24 -12.35
CA VAL A 251 -16.27 -4.15 -11.97
C VAL A 251 -16.31 -3.17 -13.15
N ASP A 252 -17.25 -3.35 -14.06
CA ASP A 252 -17.42 -2.52 -15.27
C ASP A 252 -18.88 -2.19 -15.59
N GLY A 253 -19.81 -2.56 -14.71
CA GLY A 253 -21.24 -2.31 -14.83
C GLY A 253 -21.93 -3.25 -15.80
N LYS A 254 -21.37 -4.44 -16.03
CA LYS A 254 -21.92 -5.49 -16.90
C LYS A 254 -22.06 -6.81 -16.15
N SER A 255 -22.73 -7.78 -16.77
CA SER A 255 -23.06 -9.08 -16.16
C SER A 255 -22.45 -10.27 -16.88
N ASP A 256 -21.64 -10.06 -17.91
CA ASP A 256 -21.08 -11.12 -18.74
C ASP A 256 -20.13 -12.03 -17.97
N ASP A 257 -19.31 -11.49 -17.06
CA ASP A 257 -18.43 -12.32 -16.22
C ASP A 257 -19.23 -13.16 -15.22
N TRP A 258 -20.25 -12.59 -14.60
CA TRP A 258 -21.17 -13.31 -13.72
C TRP A 258 -21.93 -14.44 -14.43
N LYS A 259 -22.32 -14.22 -15.69
CA LYS A 259 -22.90 -15.26 -16.56
C LYS A 259 -21.89 -16.35 -16.90
N LYS A 260 -20.65 -15.99 -17.28
CA LYS A 260 -19.56 -16.95 -17.56
C LYS A 260 -19.23 -17.82 -16.34
N LEU A 261 -19.33 -17.25 -15.14
CA LEU A 261 -19.16 -17.97 -13.86
C LEU A 261 -20.34 -18.89 -13.52
N ASN A 262 -21.44 -18.86 -14.29
CA ASN A 262 -22.71 -19.50 -13.94
C ASN A 262 -23.17 -19.14 -12.51
N SER A 263 -22.90 -17.90 -12.10
CA SER A 263 -23.19 -17.44 -10.74
C SER A 263 -24.70 -17.41 -10.50
N LYS A 264 -25.14 -18.02 -9.41
CA LYS A 264 -26.55 -18.08 -9.02
C LYS A 264 -26.86 -16.99 -8.01
N SER A 265 -28.03 -16.36 -8.15
CA SER A 265 -28.53 -15.46 -7.13
C SER A 265 -28.71 -16.20 -5.81
N VAL A 266 -28.25 -15.59 -4.72
CA VAL A 266 -28.35 -16.16 -3.37
C VAL A 266 -29.70 -15.89 -2.71
N TYR A 267 -30.42 -14.89 -3.22
CA TYR A 267 -31.80 -14.58 -2.83
C TYR A 267 -32.76 -14.75 -4.00
N LYS A 268 -34.03 -15.05 -3.68
CA LYS A 268 -35.12 -15.01 -4.66
C LYS A 268 -35.41 -13.54 -5.02
N PRO A 269 -35.84 -13.25 -6.26
CA PRO A 269 -36.25 -11.91 -6.64
C PRO A 269 -37.31 -11.33 -5.70
N SER A 270 -37.15 -10.06 -5.33
CA SER A 270 -38.11 -9.25 -4.58
C SER A 270 -38.76 -8.21 -5.52
N LYS A 271 -39.37 -7.16 -4.95
CA LYS A 271 -40.07 -6.09 -5.67
C LYS A 271 -39.14 -5.38 -6.67
N LYS A 272 -38.07 -4.75 -6.16
CA LYS A 272 -37.03 -4.05 -6.94
C LYS A 272 -35.79 -4.89 -7.15
N LEU A 273 -35.23 -5.47 -6.09
CA LEU A 273 -34.03 -6.30 -6.16
C LEU A 273 -34.33 -7.62 -6.88
N LYS A 274 -33.50 -8.01 -7.86
CA LYS A 274 -33.71 -9.20 -8.71
C LYS A 274 -32.71 -10.29 -8.45
N ALA A 275 -31.45 -9.95 -8.28
CA ALA A 275 -30.42 -10.91 -7.93
C ALA A 275 -29.37 -10.28 -7.03
N LEU A 276 -28.81 -11.11 -6.15
CA LEU A 276 -27.54 -10.87 -5.50
C LEU A 276 -26.63 -12.05 -5.81
N ASN A 277 -25.53 -11.79 -6.49
CA ASN A 277 -24.49 -12.76 -6.78
C ASN A 277 -23.25 -12.40 -5.96
N ILE A 278 -22.58 -13.41 -5.41
CA ILE A 278 -21.39 -13.22 -4.58
C ILE A 278 -20.33 -14.23 -4.99
N THR A 279 -19.09 -13.78 -5.12
CA THR A 279 -17.91 -14.63 -5.32
C THR A 279 -16.68 -13.97 -4.69
N SER A 280 -15.57 -14.66 -4.63
CA SER A 280 -14.30 -14.13 -4.15
C SER A 280 -13.10 -14.80 -4.81
N ASP A 281 -11.93 -14.22 -4.61
CA ASP A 281 -10.62 -14.78 -4.97
C ASP A 281 -9.58 -14.43 -3.88
N GLU A 282 -8.30 -14.56 -4.22
CA GLU A 282 -7.17 -14.31 -3.32
C GLU A 282 -7.04 -12.84 -2.88
N GLY A 283 -7.66 -11.88 -3.57
CA GLY A 283 -7.58 -10.45 -3.21
C GLY A 283 -8.88 -9.85 -2.71
N TYR A 284 -10.02 -10.34 -3.21
CA TYR A 284 -11.27 -9.61 -3.08
C TYR A 284 -12.50 -10.47 -2.80
N LEU A 285 -13.49 -9.85 -2.14
CA LEU A 285 -14.90 -10.24 -2.14
C LEU A 285 -15.64 -9.42 -3.21
N TYR A 286 -16.38 -10.09 -4.09
CA TYR A 286 -17.17 -9.48 -5.16
C TYR A 286 -18.66 -9.67 -4.92
N LEU A 287 -19.42 -8.61 -5.15
CA LEU A 287 -20.88 -8.60 -5.09
C LEU A 287 -21.44 -7.98 -6.37
N HIS A 288 -22.50 -8.59 -6.89
CA HIS A 288 -23.27 -8.05 -8.01
C HIS A 288 -24.74 -8.05 -7.67
N VAL A 289 -25.36 -6.88 -7.78
CA VAL A 289 -26.80 -6.68 -7.63
C VAL A 289 -27.38 -6.34 -8.98
N SER A 290 -28.47 -7.04 -9.34
CA SER A 290 -29.38 -6.56 -10.37
C SER A 290 -30.69 -6.10 -9.74
N ALA A 291 -31.19 -4.96 -10.14
CA ALA A 291 -32.42 -4.36 -9.63
C ALA A 291 -33.22 -3.69 -10.74
N LYS A 292 -34.54 -3.56 -10.55
CA LYS A 292 -35.38 -2.67 -11.35
C LYS A 292 -35.22 -1.24 -10.84
N GLU A 293 -35.20 -0.26 -11.75
CA GLU A 293 -35.30 1.16 -11.43
C GLU A 293 -34.26 1.59 -10.37
N MET A 294 -32.97 1.44 -10.73
CA MET A 294 -31.85 1.81 -9.85
C MET A 294 -31.61 3.33 -9.83
N GLU A 295 -32.19 4.05 -10.79
CA GLU A 295 -32.24 5.52 -10.81
C GLU A 295 -32.79 6.04 -9.47
N ASN A 296 -32.11 7.02 -8.88
CA ASN A 296 -32.46 7.59 -7.56
C ASN A 296 -32.40 6.62 -6.37
N GLN A 297 -31.72 5.47 -6.49
CA GLN A 297 -31.53 4.54 -5.37
C GLN A 297 -30.11 4.64 -4.79
N LYS A 298 -30.00 4.52 -3.47
CA LYS A 298 -28.77 4.12 -2.78
C LYS A 298 -28.83 2.62 -2.54
N LEU A 299 -27.68 1.94 -2.63
CA LEU A 299 -27.56 0.55 -2.24
C LEU A 299 -26.66 0.45 -1.03
N TYR A 300 -27.14 -0.25 0.01
CA TYR A 300 -26.35 -0.57 1.18
C TYR A 300 -26.12 -2.07 1.24
N PHE A 301 -24.87 -2.49 1.34
CA PHE A 301 -24.48 -3.87 1.60
C PHE A 301 -24.12 -4.00 3.07
N LEU A 302 -24.78 -4.92 3.77
CA LEU A 302 -24.63 -5.13 5.20
C LEU A 302 -23.86 -6.41 5.44
N PHE A 303 -22.78 -6.34 6.21
CA PHE A 303 -21.92 -7.48 6.50
C PHE A 303 -21.89 -7.77 8.00
N ASN A 304 -22.17 -9.02 8.35
CA ASN A 304 -21.77 -9.59 9.64
C ASN A 304 -20.62 -10.57 9.40
N THR A 305 -19.51 -10.30 10.05
CA THR A 305 -18.22 -10.99 9.90
C THR A 305 -17.85 -11.76 11.16
N ILE A 306 -18.21 -11.25 12.35
CA ILE A 306 -17.84 -11.80 13.64
C ILE A 306 -19.08 -11.97 14.52
N ASN A 307 -19.07 -13.01 15.38
CA ASN A 307 -20.21 -13.35 16.22
C ASN A 307 -20.20 -12.52 17.52
N ASN A 308 -21.38 -12.34 18.12
CA ASN A 308 -21.55 -11.70 19.44
C ASN A 308 -21.05 -10.24 19.52
N GLN A 309 -21.00 -9.54 18.39
CA GLN A 309 -20.79 -8.09 18.27
C GLN A 309 -21.49 -7.57 17.01
N GLY A 310 -21.23 -6.32 16.62
CA GLY A 310 -21.89 -5.64 15.52
C GLY A 310 -23.10 -4.82 15.96
N GLN A 311 -23.54 -3.96 15.07
CA GLN A 311 -24.54 -2.92 15.33
C GLN A 311 -25.96 -3.36 14.99
N SER A 312 -26.93 -2.91 15.78
CA SER A 312 -28.37 -3.07 15.53
C SER A 312 -29.02 -1.86 14.86
N LYS A 313 -28.35 -0.72 14.91
CA LYS A 313 -28.76 0.54 14.28
C LYS A 313 -27.74 0.94 13.24
N ILE A 314 -28.21 1.31 12.05
CA ILE A 314 -27.39 1.82 10.96
C ILE A 314 -27.77 3.30 10.79
N PRO A 315 -26.94 4.26 11.25
CA PRO A 315 -27.28 5.69 11.20
C PRO A 315 -27.64 6.21 9.81
N GLN A 316 -27.05 5.63 8.76
CA GLN A 316 -27.33 5.96 7.37
C GLN A 316 -28.75 5.56 6.94
N ILE A 317 -29.35 4.56 7.62
CA ILE A 317 -30.70 4.05 7.35
C ILE A 317 -31.49 3.96 8.68
N PRO A 318 -31.90 5.10 9.29
CA PRO A 318 -32.48 5.11 10.64
C PRO A 318 -33.76 4.26 10.81
N SER A 319 -34.50 4.04 9.73
CA SER A 319 -35.73 3.25 9.72
C SER A 319 -35.47 1.73 9.75
N LEU A 320 -34.25 1.29 9.45
CA LEU A 320 -33.90 -0.12 9.36
C LEU A 320 -33.62 -0.72 10.74
N LYS A 321 -34.27 -1.85 11.03
CA LYS A 321 -34.01 -2.66 12.22
C LYS A 321 -33.28 -3.94 11.84
N THR A 322 -32.15 -4.22 12.48
CA THR A 322 -31.38 -5.45 12.31
C THR A 322 -30.49 -5.67 13.54
N LYS A 323 -29.55 -6.61 13.50
CA LYS A 323 -28.56 -6.89 14.56
C LYS A 323 -27.28 -7.44 13.97
N GLY A 324 -26.15 -7.14 14.64
CA GLY A 324 -24.86 -7.75 14.38
C GLY A 324 -24.15 -7.25 13.13
N ILE A 325 -24.45 -6.06 12.63
CA ILE A 325 -23.79 -5.55 11.42
C ILE A 325 -22.45 -4.93 11.78
N ASP A 326 -21.36 -5.52 11.29
CA ASP A 326 -19.99 -5.05 11.53
C ASP A 326 -19.55 -4.03 10.47
N PHE A 327 -20.04 -4.18 9.23
CA PHE A 327 -19.69 -3.27 8.13
C PHE A 327 -20.90 -2.90 7.27
N VAL A 328 -20.88 -1.68 6.73
CA VAL A 328 -21.89 -1.17 5.80
C VAL A 328 -21.20 -0.55 4.60
N ALA A 329 -21.32 -1.16 3.42
CA ALA A 329 -20.92 -0.50 2.17
C ALA A 329 -22.10 0.29 1.61
N GLU A 330 -21.97 1.60 1.52
CA GLU A 330 -22.92 2.53 0.92
C GLU A 330 -22.47 2.89 -0.49
N LEU A 331 -23.28 2.55 -1.49
CA LEU A 331 -23.13 3.04 -2.86
C LEU A 331 -24.11 4.19 -3.07
N ASN A 332 -23.61 5.41 -2.94
CA ASN A 332 -24.36 6.67 -3.12
C ASN A 332 -23.71 7.58 -4.18
N GLY A 333 -23.20 6.98 -5.25
CA GLY A 333 -22.60 7.68 -6.39
C GLY A 333 -21.12 7.99 -6.19
N LYS A 334 -20.51 8.56 -7.22
CA LYS A 334 -19.05 8.71 -7.33
C LYS A 334 -18.37 9.39 -6.14
N GLU A 335 -18.98 10.45 -5.59
CA GLU A 335 -18.32 11.31 -4.59
C GLU A 335 -18.55 10.89 -3.14
N ASP A 336 -19.59 10.09 -2.89
CA ASP A 336 -20.15 9.83 -1.54
C ASP A 336 -20.45 8.34 -1.35
N SER A 337 -19.55 7.45 -1.80
CA SER A 337 -19.66 6.01 -1.56
C SER A 337 -18.56 5.55 -0.59
N HIS A 338 -18.95 4.77 0.42
CA HIS A 338 -18.12 4.50 1.60
C HIS A 338 -18.34 3.09 2.13
N LEU A 339 -17.29 2.48 2.67
CA LEU A 339 -17.37 1.32 3.54
C LEU A 339 -17.14 1.78 4.98
N TRP A 340 -18.19 1.63 5.77
CA TRP A 340 -18.22 1.98 7.18
C TRP A 340 -17.97 0.74 8.05
N ILE A 341 -17.33 0.93 9.20
CA ILE A 341 -17.05 -0.12 10.19
C ILE A 341 -17.74 0.19 11.53
N ASP A 342 -18.23 -0.84 12.21
CA ASP A 342 -18.64 -0.77 13.61
C ASP A 342 -17.53 -0.11 14.45
N SER A 343 -17.86 0.99 15.14
CA SER A 343 -16.88 1.72 15.96
C SER A 343 -16.24 0.86 17.07
N TYR A 344 -16.90 -0.21 17.53
CA TYR A 344 -16.32 -1.18 18.47
C TYR A 344 -15.28 -2.09 17.81
N TYR A 345 -15.37 -2.28 16.49
CA TYR A 345 -14.49 -3.16 15.71
C TYR A 345 -13.45 -2.40 14.87
N ASP A 346 -13.42 -1.08 14.99
CA ASP A 346 -12.48 -0.19 14.31
C ASP A 346 -11.05 -0.34 14.87
N THR A 347 -10.21 -1.06 14.12
CA THR A 347 -8.81 -1.33 14.48
C THR A 347 -7.96 -0.06 14.51
N TYR A 348 -8.20 0.88 13.59
CA TYR A 348 -7.51 2.18 13.58
C TYR A 348 -7.86 2.97 14.84
N TYR A 349 -9.15 3.10 15.15
CA TYR A 349 -9.58 3.82 16.34
C TYR A 349 -9.07 3.15 17.62
N PHE A 350 -9.11 1.81 17.70
CA PHE A 350 -8.56 1.07 18.83
C PHE A 350 -7.06 1.32 19.01
N SER A 351 -6.26 1.22 17.93
CA SER A 351 -4.81 1.48 17.97
C SER A 351 -4.52 2.91 18.44
N TYR A 352 -5.11 3.91 17.78
CA TYR A 352 -4.64 5.29 17.92
C TYR A 352 -5.41 6.10 18.97
N ALA A 353 -6.70 5.83 19.22
CA ALA A 353 -7.47 6.55 20.24
C ALA A 353 -7.35 5.89 21.63
N HIS A 354 -7.37 4.55 21.67
CA HIS A 354 -7.40 3.80 22.92
C HIS A 354 -6.01 3.36 23.40
N GLN A 355 -5.26 2.61 22.58
CA GLN A 355 -3.97 2.07 23.01
C GLN A 355 -2.88 3.13 23.07
N LEU A 356 -2.74 3.94 22.01
CA LEU A 356 -1.66 4.91 21.88
C LEU A 356 -2.05 6.33 22.30
N GLN A 357 -3.35 6.63 22.44
CA GLN A 357 -3.87 7.96 22.85
C GLN A 357 -3.37 9.13 21.98
N MET A 358 -3.16 8.88 20.68
CA MET A 358 -2.69 9.84 19.68
C MET A 358 -3.81 10.62 18.99
N ILE A 359 -5.05 10.16 19.10
CA ILE A 359 -6.23 10.85 18.58
C ILE A 359 -7.32 10.95 19.66
N PRO A 360 -8.28 11.89 19.55
CA PRO A 360 -9.33 12.06 20.55
C PRO A 360 -10.18 10.81 20.76
N SER A 361 -10.42 10.46 22.03
CA SER A 361 -11.35 9.39 22.41
C SER A 361 -12.80 9.86 22.37
N VAL A 362 -13.67 9.04 21.80
CA VAL A 362 -15.14 9.18 21.79
C VAL A 362 -15.74 8.21 22.82
N LYS A 363 -16.63 8.72 23.69
CA LYS A 363 -17.27 7.91 24.74
C LYS A 363 -18.20 6.86 24.13
N GLY A 364 -18.14 5.62 24.63
CA GLY A 364 -19.05 4.53 24.27
C GLY A 364 -18.60 3.66 23.10
N THR A 365 -17.48 3.99 22.44
CA THR A 365 -16.86 3.15 21.39
C THR A 365 -16.38 1.80 21.91
N ASP A 366 -16.11 1.70 23.22
CA ASP A 366 -15.73 0.51 23.97
C ASP A 366 -16.92 -0.36 24.40
N THR A 367 -18.12 -0.03 23.95
CA THR A 367 -19.35 -0.76 24.25
C THR A 367 -19.93 -1.35 22.96
N LYS A 368 -20.26 -2.65 22.96
CA LYS A 368 -20.91 -3.32 21.83
C LYS A 368 -22.28 -2.73 21.54
N ASP A 369 -22.67 -2.72 20.26
CA ASP A 369 -23.99 -2.23 19.80
C ASP A 369 -24.30 -0.79 20.26
N ASN A 370 -23.29 0.09 20.16
CA ASN A 370 -23.38 1.50 20.57
C ASN A 370 -24.08 2.42 19.54
N GLY A 371 -24.47 1.89 18.38
CA GLY A 371 -25.13 2.59 17.28
C GLY A 371 -24.21 3.47 16.43
N MET A 372 -22.88 3.35 16.57
CA MET A 372 -21.91 4.19 15.87
C MET A 372 -21.11 3.39 14.85
N PHE A 373 -20.95 3.98 13.67
CA PHE A 373 -20.06 3.54 12.63
C PHE A 373 -18.99 4.59 12.38
N ASN A 374 -17.76 4.15 12.13
CA ASN A 374 -16.64 4.99 11.77
C ASN A 374 -16.28 4.80 10.29
N PRO A 375 -15.73 5.82 9.62
CA PRO A 375 -15.04 5.59 8.37
C PRO A 375 -13.74 4.82 8.62
N ILE A 376 -13.45 3.85 7.76
CA ILE A 376 -12.24 3.03 7.87
C ILE A 376 -11.03 3.89 7.49
N ARG A 377 -10.04 3.96 8.38
CA ARG A 377 -8.83 4.78 8.21
C ARG A 377 -7.55 3.98 8.35
N ILE A 378 -6.49 4.51 7.77
CA ILE A 378 -5.11 4.06 7.96
C ILE A 378 -4.26 5.29 8.32
N ALA A 379 -3.37 5.14 9.31
CA ALA A 379 -2.43 6.17 9.70
C ALA A 379 -1.31 6.32 8.65
N LEU A 380 -0.88 7.55 8.40
CA LEU A 380 0.16 7.88 7.42
C LEU A 380 1.44 8.38 8.09
N ASN A 381 1.32 8.99 9.27
CA ASN A 381 2.43 9.25 10.17
C ASN A 381 1.89 9.35 11.61
N LYS A 382 2.81 9.29 12.57
CA LYS A 382 2.54 9.73 13.94
C LYS A 382 2.83 11.23 14.02
N GLU A 383 2.62 11.84 15.18
CA GLU A 383 3.14 13.20 15.41
C GLU A 383 4.67 13.19 15.23
N LEU A 384 5.19 14.11 14.41
CA LEU A 384 6.62 14.22 14.10
C LEU A 384 7.16 15.54 14.64
N ALA A 385 8.36 15.53 15.21
CA ALA A 385 9.10 16.74 15.54
C ALA A 385 10.21 16.92 14.51
N ILE A 386 10.16 18.00 13.73
CA ILE A 386 11.13 18.26 12.65
C ILE A 386 11.87 19.58 12.88
N GLY A 387 13.07 19.68 12.31
CA GLY A 387 13.90 20.87 12.35
C GLY A 387 14.60 21.07 13.69
N GLU A 388 15.60 21.94 13.68
CA GLU A 388 16.44 22.22 14.85
C GLU A 388 16.38 23.69 15.30
N GLY A 389 16.75 23.92 16.56
CA GLY A 389 16.88 25.27 17.13
C GLY A 389 15.61 26.10 16.98
N LYS A 390 15.71 27.23 16.28
CA LYS A 390 14.57 28.15 16.04
C LYS A 390 13.59 27.67 14.98
N ASN A 391 13.95 26.65 14.20
CA ASN A 391 13.14 26.10 13.11
C ASN A 391 12.37 24.84 13.50
N LYS A 392 12.48 24.42 14.77
CA LYS A 392 11.77 23.25 15.30
C LYS A 392 10.26 23.46 15.21
N ARG A 393 9.54 22.50 14.63
CA ARG A 393 8.08 22.49 14.55
C ARG A 393 7.53 21.07 14.67
N THR A 394 6.27 20.98 15.10
CA THR A 394 5.53 19.72 15.19
C THR A 394 4.64 19.55 13.97
N ILE A 395 4.74 18.40 13.30
CA ILE A 395 3.78 17.96 12.29
C ILE A 395 2.76 17.07 13.00
N PRO A 396 1.45 17.36 12.88
CA PRO A 396 0.43 16.56 13.54
C PRO A 396 0.33 15.16 12.95
N PHE A 397 -0.29 14.25 13.70
CA PHE A 397 -0.72 12.94 13.23
C PHE A 397 -1.60 13.07 11.97
N ASP A 398 -1.28 12.29 10.93
CA ASP A 398 -2.01 12.21 9.67
C ASP A 398 -2.58 10.80 9.45
N ALA A 399 -3.76 10.76 8.86
CA ALA A 399 -4.45 9.56 8.43
C ALA A 399 -5.38 9.89 7.29
N TYR A 400 -5.75 8.88 6.51
CA TYR A 400 -6.73 9.03 5.45
C TYR A 400 -7.83 7.99 5.57
N GLU A 401 -8.99 8.31 5.00
CA GLU A 401 -10.09 7.38 4.88
C GLU A 401 -9.83 6.42 3.73
N THR A 402 -9.43 5.19 4.07
CA THR A 402 -9.31 4.10 3.09
C THR A 402 -10.66 3.45 2.79
N GLY A 403 -11.67 3.66 3.64
CA GLY A 403 -13.03 3.16 3.43
C GLY A 403 -13.79 3.87 2.29
N LYS A 404 -13.30 5.00 1.78
CA LYS A 404 -13.94 5.68 0.64
C LYS A 404 -13.82 4.79 -0.61
N LEU A 405 -14.95 4.51 -1.25
CA LEU A 405 -15.03 3.60 -2.39
C LEU A 405 -14.92 4.38 -3.70
N GLN A 406 -14.08 3.91 -4.62
CA GLN A 406 -13.87 4.56 -5.92
C GLN A 406 -14.77 3.97 -7.00
N GLU A 407 -15.58 4.81 -7.65
CA GLU A 407 -16.32 4.38 -8.86
C GLU A 407 -15.37 4.37 -10.06
N GLY A 408 -15.32 3.26 -10.80
CA GLY A 408 -14.44 3.16 -11.96
C GLY A 408 -14.74 1.96 -12.85
N ASN A 409 -13.76 1.59 -13.68
CA ASN A 409 -13.83 0.42 -14.55
C ASN A 409 -12.56 -0.41 -14.36
N SER A 410 -12.69 -1.61 -13.81
CA SER A 410 -11.56 -2.50 -13.55
C SER A 410 -11.24 -3.48 -14.69
N ASP A 411 -11.83 -3.32 -15.88
CA ASP A 411 -11.43 -4.07 -17.07
C ASP A 411 -10.08 -3.56 -17.60
N PRO A 412 -8.98 -4.33 -17.52
CA PRO A 412 -7.66 -3.89 -17.98
C PRO A 412 -7.59 -3.63 -19.49
N ASN A 413 -8.57 -4.11 -20.27
CA ASN A 413 -8.65 -3.85 -21.71
C ASN A 413 -9.47 -2.61 -22.06
N SER A 414 -10.06 -1.95 -21.07
CA SER A 414 -10.84 -0.72 -21.27
C SER A 414 -9.94 0.50 -21.40
N SER A 415 -10.30 1.43 -22.30
CA SER A 415 -9.66 2.75 -22.36
C SER A 415 -9.88 3.60 -21.10
N SER A 416 -10.90 3.25 -20.30
CA SER A 416 -11.18 3.89 -19.01
C SER A 416 -10.73 3.03 -17.82
N PHE A 417 -9.78 2.11 -18.03
CA PHE A 417 -9.29 1.22 -16.97
C PHE A 417 -8.77 2.02 -15.77
N ASP A 418 -9.26 1.66 -14.60
CA ASP A 418 -8.89 2.21 -13.30
C ASP A 418 -8.64 1.02 -12.36
N SER A 419 -7.37 0.79 -12.02
CA SER A 419 -6.96 -0.31 -11.16
C SER A 419 -7.47 -0.15 -9.71
N LEU A 420 -7.81 1.07 -9.29
CA LEU A 420 -8.32 1.40 -7.96
C LEU A 420 -9.85 1.28 -7.85
N ALA A 421 -10.57 0.99 -8.94
CA ALA A 421 -12.02 0.92 -8.95
C ALA A 421 -12.60 -0.12 -7.95
N ASP A 422 -13.33 0.34 -6.95
CA ASP A 422 -14.01 -0.52 -5.98
C ASP A 422 -15.43 -0.90 -6.46
N PHE A 423 -16.12 -0.01 -7.17
CA PHE A 423 -17.50 -0.27 -7.58
C PHE A 423 -17.86 0.36 -8.94
N LYS A 424 -18.95 -0.13 -9.52
CA LYS A 424 -19.59 0.47 -10.70
C LYS A 424 -21.09 0.31 -10.63
N VAL A 425 -21.81 1.40 -10.84
CA VAL A 425 -23.27 1.40 -10.98
C VAL A 425 -23.64 1.76 -12.41
N ASN A 426 -24.42 0.90 -13.05
CA ASN A 426 -25.04 1.13 -14.34
C ASN A 426 -26.55 1.22 -14.16
N GLU A 427 -27.04 2.44 -13.90
CA GLU A 427 -28.45 2.70 -13.60
C GLU A 427 -29.38 2.24 -14.74
N SER A 428 -28.94 2.44 -16.00
CA SER A 428 -29.74 2.10 -17.20
C SER A 428 -30.02 0.60 -17.35
N SER A 429 -29.08 -0.24 -16.92
CA SER A 429 -29.23 -1.70 -16.93
C SER A 429 -29.65 -2.27 -15.56
N GLY A 430 -29.73 -1.40 -14.54
CA GLY A 430 -30.03 -1.78 -13.17
C GLY A 430 -28.97 -2.70 -12.55
N ILE A 431 -27.69 -2.51 -12.89
CA ILE A 431 -26.57 -3.32 -12.38
C ILE A 431 -25.73 -2.49 -11.43
N ALA A 432 -25.36 -3.06 -10.28
CA ALA A 432 -24.34 -2.54 -9.40
C ALA A 432 -23.35 -3.64 -9.05
N GLU A 433 -22.06 -3.36 -9.21
CA GLU A 433 -20.96 -4.25 -8.87
C GLU A 433 -20.08 -3.61 -7.80
N LEU A 434 -19.64 -4.42 -6.84
CA LEU A 434 -18.79 -4.01 -5.73
C LEU A 434 -17.68 -5.05 -5.52
N ARG A 435 -16.44 -4.58 -5.44
CA ARG A 435 -15.22 -5.34 -5.16
C ARG A 435 -14.62 -4.77 -3.87
N ILE A 436 -14.46 -5.62 -2.86
CA ILE A 436 -13.94 -5.24 -1.54
C ILE A 436 -12.65 -6.01 -1.27
N PRO A 437 -11.48 -5.35 -1.14
CA PRO A 437 -10.28 -5.97 -0.62
C PRO A 437 -10.54 -6.63 0.75
N TRP A 438 -10.06 -7.85 0.95
CA TRP A 438 -10.29 -8.59 2.20
C TRP A 438 -9.89 -7.82 3.46
N ALA A 439 -8.77 -7.10 3.41
CA ALA A 439 -8.25 -6.31 4.53
C ALA A 439 -9.21 -5.20 5.01
N LEU A 440 -10.09 -4.67 4.15
CA LEU A 440 -11.09 -3.69 4.57
C LEU A 440 -12.20 -4.28 5.44
N LEU A 441 -12.34 -5.62 5.47
CA LEU A 441 -13.32 -6.33 6.30
C LEU A 441 -12.67 -6.95 7.55
N ASN A 442 -11.52 -6.43 7.99
CA ASN A 442 -10.71 -6.97 9.08
C ASN A 442 -10.34 -8.46 8.90
N VAL A 443 -10.21 -8.92 7.65
CA VAL A 443 -9.75 -10.28 7.35
C VAL A 443 -8.22 -10.32 7.42
N LYS A 444 -7.68 -11.11 8.36
CA LYS A 444 -6.23 -11.27 8.57
C LYS A 444 -5.61 -12.26 7.60
N ASP A 445 -6.38 -13.28 7.22
CA ASP A 445 -5.98 -14.30 6.25
C ASP A 445 -7.23 -14.91 5.58
N PRO A 446 -7.59 -14.49 4.35
CA PRO A 446 -8.73 -15.05 3.65
C PRO A 446 -8.50 -16.51 3.25
N SER A 447 -7.25 -16.97 3.11
CA SER A 447 -6.92 -18.35 2.72
C SER A 447 -7.37 -19.37 3.75
N GLN A 448 -7.38 -18.98 5.03
CA GLN A 448 -7.81 -19.80 6.15
C GLN A 448 -9.06 -19.26 6.86
N LYS A 449 -9.75 -18.25 6.31
CA LYS A 449 -10.91 -17.57 6.94
C LYS A 449 -10.59 -17.03 8.33
N GLU A 450 -9.43 -16.41 8.46
CA GLU A 450 -9.04 -15.72 9.68
C GLU A 450 -9.43 -14.26 9.61
N ILE A 451 -10.10 -13.79 10.65
CA ILE A 451 -10.42 -12.39 10.86
C ILE A 451 -9.81 -11.90 12.16
N MET A 452 -9.81 -10.58 12.35
CA MET A 452 -9.62 -9.98 13.65
C MET A 452 -10.69 -10.52 14.62
N GLY A 453 -10.30 -10.77 15.87
CA GLY A 453 -11.24 -11.16 16.92
C GLY A 453 -11.80 -9.95 17.67
N ASP A 454 -12.35 -10.17 18.86
CA ASP A 454 -12.74 -9.07 19.75
C ASP A 454 -11.49 -8.28 20.18
N ILE A 455 -11.31 -7.08 19.59
CA ILE A 455 -10.13 -6.23 19.81
C ILE A 455 -10.10 -5.59 21.19
N TRP A 456 -11.24 -5.49 21.88
CA TRP A 456 -11.32 -4.99 23.26
C TRP A 456 -11.10 -6.10 24.30
N SER A 457 -10.87 -7.34 23.84
CA SER A 457 -10.41 -8.42 24.71
C SER A 457 -8.99 -8.16 25.22
N LYS A 458 -8.54 -8.98 26.19
CA LYS A 458 -7.15 -8.92 26.69
C LYS A 458 -6.08 -9.13 25.61
N LYS A 459 -6.44 -9.66 24.44
CA LYS A 459 -5.51 -9.91 23.32
C LYS A 459 -5.32 -8.69 22.42
N GLY A 460 -6.14 -7.65 22.50
CA GLY A 460 -6.00 -6.49 21.61
C GLY A 460 -6.07 -6.88 20.13
N LEU A 461 -5.18 -6.28 19.33
CA LEU A 461 -5.00 -6.55 17.89
C LEU A 461 -4.47 -7.97 17.58
N GLU A 462 -3.94 -8.69 18.58
CA GLU A 462 -3.56 -10.10 18.40
C GLU A 462 -4.78 -11.03 18.42
N SER A 463 -5.95 -10.52 18.85
CA SER A 463 -7.20 -11.26 18.82
C SER A 463 -7.51 -11.74 17.40
N SER A 464 -7.88 -13.00 17.26
CA SER A 464 -8.16 -13.61 15.95
C SER A 464 -9.22 -14.69 16.10
N GLU A 465 -10.06 -14.82 15.07
CA GLU A 465 -11.10 -15.84 14.99
C GLU A 465 -11.13 -16.50 13.61
N LYS A 466 -11.46 -17.80 13.59
CA LYS A 466 -11.74 -18.53 12.36
C LYS A 466 -13.25 -18.54 12.12
N ILE A 467 -13.67 -18.07 10.96
CA ILE A 467 -15.09 -17.95 10.61
C ILE A 467 -15.52 -19.00 9.59
N LYS A 468 -16.82 -19.32 9.60
CA LYS A 468 -17.42 -20.22 8.60
C LYS A 468 -17.68 -19.49 7.26
N GLY A 469 -17.77 -18.18 7.29
CA GLY A 469 -18.17 -17.32 6.17
C GLY A 469 -18.65 -15.95 6.66
N ILE A 470 -19.04 -15.09 5.73
CA ILE A 470 -19.55 -13.74 5.99
C ILE A 470 -21.04 -13.72 5.67
N GLN A 471 -21.87 -13.21 6.57
CA GLN A 471 -23.29 -13.04 6.32
C GLN A 471 -23.53 -11.71 5.58
N VAL A 472 -24.30 -11.75 4.49
CA VAL A 472 -24.48 -10.60 3.59
C VAL A 472 -25.95 -10.28 3.36
N GLY A 473 -26.32 -9.01 3.52
CA GLY A 473 -27.62 -8.43 3.16
C GLY A 473 -27.46 -7.22 2.25
N VAL A 474 -28.55 -6.83 1.57
CA VAL A 474 -28.63 -5.65 0.70
C VAL A 474 -29.90 -4.87 1.01
N VAL A 475 -29.80 -3.55 1.04
CA VAL A 475 -30.92 -2.64 1.25
C VAL A 475 -30.92 -1.59 0.14
N ALA A 476 -32.04 -1.50 -0.58
CA ALA A 476 -32.29 -0.44 -1.53
C ALA A 476 -33.05 0.69 -0.83
N VAL A 477 -32.51 1.90 -0.90
CA VAL A 477 -33.05 3.08 -0.23
C VAL A 477 -33.30 4.19 -1.24
N ASN A 478 -34.44 4.86 -1.12
CA ASN A 478 -34.75 6.01 -1.96
C ASN A 478 -33.86 7.21 -1.60
N LYS A 479 -33.11 7.77 -2.56
CA LYS A 479 -32.21 8.92 -2.32
C LYS A 479 -32.93 10.16 -1.78
N LYS A 480 -34.21 10.37 -2.11
CA LYS A 480 -34.95 11.59 -1.74
C LYS A 480 -35.64 11.47 -0.39
N SER A 481 -36.38 10.37 -0.16
CA SER A 481 -37.13 10.21 1.08
C SER A 481 -36.34 9.51 2.19
N ASN A 482 -35.21 8.87 1.85
CA ASN A 482 -34.45 7.99 2.73
C ASN A 482 -35.25 6.77 3.25
N ASP A 483 -36.33 6.41 2.55
CA ASP A 483 -37.13 5.24 2.86
C ASP A 483 -36.51 3.97 2.30
N VAL A 484 -36.66 2.86 3.04
CA VAL A 484 -36.28 1.53 2.56
C VAL A 484 -37.31 1.05 1.54
N ASP A 485 -36.88 0.93 0.28
CA ASP A 485 -37.72 0.52 -0.84
C ASP A 485 -37.77 -1.01 -1.01
N ASP A 486 -36.65 -1.70 -0.78
CA ASP A 486 -36.55 -3.15 -0.88
C ASP A 486 -35.34 -3.70 -0.10
N THR A 487 -35.37 -5.00 0.23
CA THR A 487 -34.32 -5.64 1.02
C THR A 487 -34.07 -7.09 0.60
N PHE A 488 -32.82 -7.50 0.75
CA PHE A 488 -32.37 -8.87 0.79
C PHE A 488 -31.62 -9.13 2.11
N PRO A 489 -32.06 -10.07 2.97
CA PRO A 489 -33.31 -10.84 2.87
C PRO A 489 -34.54 -9.93 2.99
N THR A 490 -35.74 -10.44 2.67
CA THR A 490 -36.98 -9.69 2.88
C THR A 490 -37.22 -9.47 4.38
N GLN A 491 -37.53 -8.23 4.76
CA GLN A 491 -37.91 -7.88 6.14
C GLN A 491 -39.10 -8.69 6.66
N LYS A 492 -39.04 -9.08 7.93
CA LYS A 492 -40.14 -9.71 8.67
C LYS A 492 -40.54 -8.79 9.81
N LYS A 493 -41.79 -8.30 9.80
CA LYS A 493 -42.30 -7.32 10.78
C LYS A 493 -41.43 -6.05 10.90
N GLY A 494 -40.85 -5.60 9.77
CA GLY A 494 -40.00 -4.41 9.70
C GLY A 494 -38.57 -4.60 10.21
N GLU A 495 -38.11 -5.84 10.38
CA GLU A 495 -36.75 -6.18 10.81
C GLU A 495 -36.07 -7.15 9.83
N LEU A 496 -34.78 -6.93 9.57
CA LEU A 496 -33.90 -7.88 8.92
C LEU A 496 -33.29 -8.83 9.96
N LEU A 497 -33.76 -10.07 9.99
CA LEU A 497 -33.27 -11.08 10.93
C LEU A 497 -31.94 -11.63 10.44
N LEU A 498 -30.89 -11.55 11.26
CA LEU A 498 -29.54 -12.00 10.91
C LEU A 498 -29.49 -13.47 10.44
N LYS A 499 -30.33 -14.36 11.00
CA LYS A 499 -30.43 -15.77 10.58
C LYS A 499 -30.89 -15.96 9.12
N ASP A 500 -31.56 -14.97 8.55
CA ASP A 500 -32.05 -14.99 7.17
C ASP A 500 -31.01 -14.39 6.19
N PHE A 501 -29.91 -13.82 6.69
CA PHE A 501 -28.81 -13.37 5.85
C PHE A 501 -28.12 -14.57 5.21
N TYR A 502 -27.73 -14.41 3.96
CA TYR A 502 -26.98 -15.41 3.22
C TYR A 502 -25.55 -15.48 3.77
N LEU A 503 -25.16 -16.68 4.22
CA LEU A 503 -23.80 -16.96 4.66
C LEU A 503 -22.92 -17.31 3.45
N TYR A 504 -22.14 -16.35 2.97
CA TYR A 504 -21.15 -16.58 1.93
C TYR A 504 -19.97 -17.39 2.49
N LYS A 505 -19.73 -18.56 1.89
CA LYS A 505 -18.63 -19.45 2.22
C LYS A 505 -17.73 -19.63 1.01
N TRP A 506 -16.42 -19.74 1.25
CA TRP A 506 -15.44 -20.07 0.22
C TRP A 506 -14.57 -21.25 0.67
N LYS A 507 -13.77 -21.82 -0.23
CA LYS A 507 -12.84 -22.91 0.13
C LYS A 507 -11.58 -22.33 0.78
N ASN A 508 -10.93 -23.08 1.66
CA ASN A 508 -9.58 -22.71 2.10
C ASN A 508 -8.60 -22.96 0.95
N TRP A 509 -7.46 -22.29 0.98
CA TRP A 509 -6.34 -22.60 0.09
C TRP A 509 -5.01 -22.51 0.85
N GLU A 510 -4.05 -23.34 0.43
CA GLU A 510 -2.67 -23.27 0.92
C GLU A 510 -1.75 -22.56 -0.07
N TYR A 511 -2.00 -22.75 -1.36
CA TYR A 511 -1.29 -22.03 -2.42
C TYR A 511 -2.29 -21.17 -3.17
N PRO A 512 -2.03 -19.86 -3.31
CA PRO A 512 -2.89 -18.99 -4.09
C PRO A 512 -2.81 -19.36 -5.56
N THR A 513 -3.88 -19.09 -6.29
CA THR A 513 -3.83 -18.99 -7.74
C THR A 513 -3.62 -17.55 -8.17
N PHE A 514 -2.83 -17.36 -9.21
CA PHE A 514 -2.58 -16.06 -9.80
C PHE A 514 -2.31 -16.22 -11.31
N HIS A 515 -2.33 -15.12 -12.03
CA HIS A 515 -1.92 -15.06 -13.43
C HIS A 515 -1.17 -13.75 -13.70
N GLU A 516 -0.30 -13.80 -14.69
CA GLU A 516 0.55 -12.67 -15.04
C GLU A 516 -0.20 -11.70 -15.96
N ARG A 517 -0.04 -10.40 -15.70
CA ARG A 517 -0.52 -9.34 -16.60
C ARG A 517 0.48 -8.19 -16.63
N ILE A 518 0.87 -7.77 -17.84
CA ILE A 518 1.68 -6.57 -18.01
C ILE A 518 0.81 -5.33 -17.72
N LYS A 519 1.25 -4.48 -16.79
CA LYS A 519 0.55 -3.25 -16.41
C LYS A 519 0.70 -2.17 -17.50
N PRO A 520 -0.25 -1.22 -17.65
CA PRO A 520 -0.08 -0.02 -18.47
C PRO A 520 1.20 0.76 -18.18
N SER A 521 1.69 0.76 -16.93
CA SER A 521 2.95 1.40 -16.54
C SER A 521 4.14 0.91 -17.35
N TYR A 522 4.21 -0.39 -17.67
CA TYR A 522 5.26 -0.97 -18.51
C TYR A 522 5.35 -0.27 -19.86
N PHE A 523 4.23 -0.11 -20.57
CA PHE A 523 4.23 0.48 -21.91
C PHE A 523 4.54 1.99 -21.88
N ILE A 524 4.22 2.67 -20.78
CA ILE A 524 4.61 4.07 -20.57
C ILE A 524 6.13 4.16 -20.39
N LEU A 525 6.70 3.36 -19.49
CA LEU A 525 8.14 3.32 -19.25
C LEU A 525 8.94 2.85 -20.47
N GLN A 526 8.44 1.88 -21.23
CA GLN A 526 9.05 1.42 -22.46
C GLN A 526 9.26 2.58 -23.46
N LYS A 527 8.27 3.47 -23.58
CA LYS A 527 8.38 4.66 -24.43
C LYS A 527 9.39 5.66 -23.86
N THR A 528 9.40 5.85 -22.55
CA THR A 528 10.34 6.73 -21.85
C THR A 528 11.79 6.27 -22.07
N TYR A 529 12.09 4.99 -21.86
CA TYR A 529 13.42 4.41 -22.10
C TYR A 529 13.80 4.40 -23.57
N GLY A 530 12.85 4.26 -24.49
CA GLY A 530 13.11 4.38 -25.92
C GLY A 530 13.48 5.78 -26.40
N ARG A 531 13.14 6.83 -25.63
CA ARG A 531 13.42 8.24 -25.95
C ARG A 531 14.66 8.77 -25.24
N LEU A 532 14.86 8.40 -23.98
CA LEU A 532 15.96 8.89 -23.16
C LEU A 532 17.18 7.99 -23.36
N GLN A 533 18.11 8.43 -24.19
CA GLN A 533 19.47 7.91 -24.18
C GLN A 533 20.23 8.71 -23.12
N ALA A 534 20.73 8.04 -22.07
CA ALA A 534 21.76 8.66 -21.25
C ALA A 534 22.94 8.98 -22.17
N GLU A 535 23.46 10.21 -22.14
CA GLU A 535 24.66 10.56 -22.91
C GLU A 535 25.79 9.57 -22.56
N GLU A 536 26.43 9.01 -23.58
CA GLU A 536 27.53 8.03 -23.46
C GLU A 536 28.76 8.57 -22.71
#